data_AF-A0A6P2B5R9-F1
#
_entry.id   AF-A0A6P2B5R9-F1
#
_cell.length_a   1.000
_cell.length_b   1.000
_cell.length_c   1.000
_cell.angle_alpha   90.00
_cell.angle_beta   90.00
_cell.angle_gamma   90.00
#
_symmetry.space_group_name_H-M   'P 1'
#
loop_
_entity.id
_entity.type
_entity.pdbx_description
1 polymer ?
#
loop_
_entity_poly.entity_id
_entity_poly.type
_entity_poly.pdbx_seq_one_letter_code
_entity_poly.pdbx_strand_id
1 'polypeptide(L)' 'MSSLFVRRLIVWGVSIALGVIISLLIIWFALPALSPDPGERPIGVMEYGIQYFLWTAGPLALMFVTILDHFMDTRIWPD' A
#
# COMPACT_ATOMS: atom_id res chain seq x y z
N MET A 1 -26.77 -3.32 5.64
CA MET A 1 -25.68 -2.58 4.97
C MET A 1 -26.10 -2.28 3.55
N SER A 2 -25.94 -1.05 3.05
CA SER A 2 -26.22 -0.75 1.65
C SER A 2 -25.14 -1.35 0.74
N SER A 3 -25.47 -1.65 -0.51
CA SER A 3 -24.51 -2.12 -1.51
C SER A 3 -23.32 -1.15 -1.63
N LEU A 4 -23.58 0.17 -1.58
CA LEU A 4 -22.54 1.20 -1.59
C LEU A 4 -21.57 1.08 -0.41
N PHE A 5 -22.08 0.86 0.80
CA PHE A 5 -21.23 0.71 1.99
C PHE A 5 -20.32 -0.53 1.89
N VAL A 6 -20.85 -1.65 1.39
CA VAL A 6 -20.05 -2.88 1.19
C VAL A 6 -18.96 -2.64 0.16
N ARG A 7 -19.26 -2.00 -0.98
CA ARG A 7 -18.25 -1.68 -2.00
C ARG A 7 -17.15 -0.78 -1.46
N ARG A 8 -17.49 0.24 -0.65
CA ARG A 8 -16.50 1.11 0.01
C ARG A 8 -15.57 0.34 0.94
N LEU A 9 -16.11 -0.57 1.75
CA LEU A 9 -15.31 -1.42 2.63
C LEU A 9 -14.34 -2.31 1.83
N ILE A 10 -14.80 -2.87 0.70
CA ILE A 10 -13.96 -3.67 -0.18
C ILE A 10 -12.84 -2.81 -0.77
N VAL A 11 -13.15 -1.62 -1.31
CA VAL A 11 -12.12 -0.71 -1.85
C VAL A 11 -11.07 -0.40 -0.79
N TRP A 12 -11.47 -0.01 0.41
CA TRP A 12 -10.53 0.28 1.50
C TRP A 12 -9.69 -0.93 1.89
N GLY A 13 -10.33 -2.09 2.12
CA GLY A 13 -9.63 -3.30 2.54
C GLY A 13 -8.62 -3.78 1.50
N VAL A 14 -9.01 -3.84 0.23
CA VAL A 14 -8.14 -4.25 -0.87
C VAL A 14 -7.00 -3.24 -1.05
N SER A 15 -7.28 -1.94 -0.99
CA SER A 15 -6.26 -0.91 -1.18
C SER A 15 -5.21 -0.91 -0.09
N ILE A 16 -5.61 -1.08 1.18
CA ILE A 16 -4.69 -1.20 2.31
C ILE A 16 -3.84 -2.47 2.15
N ALA A 17 -4.46 -3.60 1.81
CA ALA A 17 -3.72 -4.85 1.59
C ALA A 17 -2.69 -4.71 0.47
N LEU A 18 -3.06 -4.09 -0.66
CA LEU A 18 -2.14 -3.82 -1.76
C LEU A 18 -1.01 -2.86 -1.34
N GLY A 19 -1.33 -1.77 -0.63
CA GLY A 19 -0.32 -0.83 -0.14
C GLY A 19 0.72 -1.48 0.78
N VAL A 20 0.27 -2.35 1.70
CA VAL A 20 1.15 -3.15 2.57
C VAL A 20 1.98 -4.13 1.76
N ILE A 21 1.38 -4.91 0.86
CA ILE A 21 2.09 -5.91 0.05
C ILE A 21 3.16 -5.25 -0.80
N ILE A 22 2.83 -4.18 -1.54
CA ILE A 22 3.79 -3.48 -2.38
C ILE A 22 4.91 -2.86 -1.53
N SER A 23 4.61 -2.30 -0.36
CA SER A 23 5.65 -1.75 0.53
C SER A 23 6.60 -2.82 1.03
N LEU A 24 6.09 -4.01 1.39
CA LEU A 24 6.93 -5.15 1.76
C LEU A 24 7.82 -5.58 0.60
N LEU A 25 7.30 -5.62 -0.62
CA LEU A 25 8.10 -5.94 -1.81
C LEU A 25 9.20 -4.89 -2.06
N ILE A 26 8.89 -3.60 -1.86
CA ILE A 26 9.89 -2.53 -1.97
C ILE A 26 11.01 -2.76 -0.96
N ILE A 27 10.66 -3.04 0.30
CA ILE A 27 11.66 -3.19 1.37
C ILE A 27 12.51 -4.45 1.19
N TRP A 28 11.90 -5.57 0.78
CA TRP A 28 12.60 -6.84 0.65
C TRP A 28 13.41 -6.97 -0.64
N PHE A 29 12.96 -6.35 -1.73
CA PHE A 29 13.57 -6.55 -3.04
C PHE A 29 14.14 -5.26 -3.63
N ALA A 30 13.38 -4.17 -3.64
CA ALA A 30 13.83 -2.94 -4.29
C ALA A 30 14.96 -2.24 -3.53
N LEU A 31 14.85 -2.10 -2.20
CA LEU A 31 15.88 -1.43 -1.40
C LEU A 31 17.24 -2.16 -1.46
N PRO A 32 17.32 -3.50 -1.26
CA PRO A 32 18.58 -4.21 -1.40
C PRO A 32 19.13 -4.13 -2.83
N ALA A 33 18.28 -4.22 -3.86
CA ALA A 33 18.71 -4.13 -5.25
C ALA A 33 19.24 -2.75 -5.65
N LEU A 34 18.81 -1.70 -4.95
CA LEU A 34 19.28 -0.32 -5.14
C LEU A 34 20.46 0.04 -4.21
N SER A 35 20.86 -0.87 -3.33
CA SER A 35 22.00 -0.65 -2.44
C SER A 35 23.30 -0.61 -3.25
N PRO A 36 24.23 0.30 -2.94
CA PRO A 36 25.58 0.25 -3.49
C PRO A 36 26.39 -0.96 -2.98
N ASP A 37 25.95 -1.63 -1.91
CA ASP A 37 26.52 -2.89 -1.44
C ASP A 37 25.84 -4.08 -2.14
N PRO A 38 26.55 -4.84 -3.01
CA PRO A 38 25.98 -5.98 -3.72
C PRO A 38 25.66 -7.19 -2.81
N GLY A 39 26.12 -7.17 -1.55
CA GLY A 39 25.82 -8.20 -0.54
C GLY A 39 24.66 -7.84 0.40
N GLU A 40 24.00 -6.70 0.17
CA GLU A 40 22.96 -6.17 1.06
C GLU A 40 21.83 -7.19 1.24
N ARG A 41 21.42 -7.39 2.50
CA ARG A 41 20.39 -8.38 2.83
C ARG A 41 19.02 -7.71 2.87
N PRO A 42 17.93 -8.47 2.60
CA PRO A 42 16.58 -7.97 2.84
C PRO A 42 16.40 -7.57 4.31
N ILE A 43 15.95 -6.35 4.55
CA ILE A 43 15.66 -5.85 5.90
C ILE A 43 14.19 -6.07 6.26
N GLY A 44 13.93 -6.30 7.54
CA GLY A 44 12.56 -6.42 8.05
C GLY A 44 11.91 -5.05 8.29
N VAL A 45 10.59 -5.00 8.46
CA VAL A 45 9.86 -3.76 8.78
C VAL A 45 10.34 -3.11 10.09
N MET A 46 10.73 -3.92 11.08
CA MET A 46 11.23 -3.42 12.36
C MET A 46 12.57 -2.68 12.21
N GLU A 47 13.43 -3.16 11.31
CA GLU A 47 14.73 -2.56 11.02
C GLU A 47 14.58 -1.35 10.08
N TYR A 48 13.69 -1.45 9.09
CA TYR A 48 13.31 -0.34 8.22
C TYR A 48 12.65 0.81 9.00
N GLY A 49 11.94 0.48 10.09
CA GLY A 49 11.22 1.41 10.95
C GLY A 49 9.73 1.50 10.60
N ILE A 50 8.88 1.31 11.62
CA ILE A 50 7.42 1.28 11.47
C ILE A 50 6.87 2.57 10.87
N GLN A 51 7.43 3.73 11.26
CA GLN A 51 6.99 5.02 10.71
C GLN A 51 7.32 5.13 9.22
N TYR A 52 8.53 4.75 8.79
CA TYR A 52 8.91 4.75 7.38
C TYR A 52 8.06 3.78 6.57
N PHE A 53 7.75 2.61 7.14
CA PHE A 53 6.83 1.66 6.53
C PHE A 53 5.45 2.28 6.31
N LEU A 54 4.89 2.94 7.33
CA LEU A 54 3.60 3.61 7.24
C LEU A 54 3.60 4.71 6.16
N TRP A 55 4.68 5.50 6.06
CA TRP A 55 4.82 6.54 5.05
C TRP A 55 5.04 6.00 3.63
N THR A 56 5.41 4.72 3.49
CA THR A 56 5.47 4.03 2.19
C THR A 56 4.10 3.42 1.85
N ALA A 57 3.53 2.65 2.78
CA ALA A 57 2.29 1.90 2.58
C ALA A 57 1.04 2.78 2.50
N GLY A 58 0.99 3.86 3.30
CA GLY A 58 -0.15 4.77 3.35
C GLY A 58 -0.44 5.44 2.01
N PRO A 59 0.52 6.16 1.42
CA PRO A 59 0.35 6.77 0.10
C PRO A 59 0.03 5.75 -0.99
N LEU A 60 0.67 4.57 -0.98
CA LEU A 60 0.35 3.49 -1.92
C LEU A 60 -1.09 3.00 -1.75
N ALA A 61 -1.55 2.81 -0.51
CA ALA A 61 -2.94 2.45 -0.25
C ALA A 61 -3.90 3.52 -0.76
N LEU A 62 -3.63 4.82 -0.53
CA LEU A 62 -4.47 5.91 -1.04
C LEU A 62 -4.48 5.99 -2.58
N MET A 63 -3.35 5.69 -3.22
CA MET A 63 -3.29 5.57 -4.68
C MET A 63 -4.22 4.47 -5.18
N PHE A 64 -4.19 3.27 -4.55
CA PHE A 64 -5.12 2.19 -4.90
C PHE A 64 -6.57 2.52 -4.57
N VAL A 65 -6.84 3.23 -3.46
CA VAL A 65 -8.20 3.72 -3.16
C VAL A 65 -8.70 4.59 -4.30
N THR A 66 -7.87 5.52 -4.78
CA THR A 66 -8.23 6.43 -5.89
C THR A 66 -8.55 5.66 -7.18
N ILE A 67 -7.70 4.70 -7.54
CA ILE A 67 -7.90 3.88 -8.74
C ILE A 67 -9.18 3.05 -8.62
N LEU A 68 -9.35 2.34 -7.50
CA LEU A 68 -10.48 1.43 -7.29
C LEU A 68 -11.80 2.18 -7.05
N ASP A 69 -11.76 3.36 -6.44
CA ASP A 69 -12.93 4.22 -6.26
C ASP A 69 -13.52 4.63 -7.61
N HIS A 70 -12.65 4.99 -8.55
CA HIS A 70 -13.07 5.32 -9.92
C HIS A 70 -13.73 4.12 -10.64
N PHE A 71 -13.12 2.93 -10.58
CA PHE A 71 -13.67 1.75 -11.26
C PHE A 71 -14.91 1.16 -10.58
N MET A 72 -15.02 1.32 -9.27
CA MET A 72 -16.12 0.78 -8.47
C MET A 72 -17.19 1.83 -8.14
N ASP A 73 -17.14 3.05 -8.67
CA ASP A 73 -18.11 4.13 -8.40
C ASP A 73 -18.52 4.16 -6.92
N THR A 74 -17.51 4.14 -6.03
CA THR A 74 -17.77 4.09 -4.59
C THR A 74 -17.95 5.46 -3.97
N ARG A 75 -17.62 6.53 -4.70
CA ARG A 75 -17.73 7.93 -4.24
C ARG A 75 -17.08 8.11 -2.88
N ILE A 76 -15.88 7.55 -2.71
CA ILE A 76 -15.06 7.73 -1.52
C ILE A 76 -14.44 9.13 -1.57
N TRP A 77 -13.92 9.48 -2.74
CA TRP A 77 -13.51 10.85 -3.02
C TRP A 77 -14.73 11.71 -3.39
N PRO A 78 -14.66 13.03 -3.13
CA PRO A 78 -15.65 13.96 -3.65
C PRO A 78 -15.58 13.98 -5.18
N ASP A 79 -16.75 13.87 -5.82
CA ASP A 79 -16.92 13.95 -7.29
C ASP A 79 -16.60 15.34 -7.84
#